data_AF-U2EB18-F1
#
_entry.id   AF-U2EB18-F1
#
_cell.length_a   1.000
_cell.length_b   1.000
_cell.length_c   1.000
_cell.angle_alpha   90.00
_cell.angle_beta   90.00
_cell.angle_gamma   90.00
#
_symmetry.space_group_name_H-M   'P 1'
#
loop_
_entity.id
_entity.type
_entity.pdbx_description
1 polymer ?
#
loop_
_entity_poly.entity_id
_entity_poly.type
_entity_poly.pdbx_seq_one_letter_code
_entity_poly.pdbx_strand_id
1 'polypeptide(L)'
;MKNLYGITFDNEFEVLLAKSKKDALNKLANKVSKEFYKFVDNLKTTDSLLELFYKDYDGNDLIDLETQNYTENIIQMREGDRKQYIYNCIKYNCKKFFKTKPRFAREYLKEIKKIDIDTLGTGMHEVVFSKKFYIETFKLYVEKFENFKIEKINSFNEAFTRSLNTYIINATKESETKSLV
;
A
#
# COMPACT_ATOMS: atom_id res chain seq x y z
N MET A 1 -8.76 -12.75 -27.85
CA MET A 1 -7.86 -13.86 -27.48
C MET A 1 -7.36 -13.65 -26.05
N LYS A 2 -7.28 -14.70 -25.21
CA LYS A 2 -6.65 -14.62 -23.86
C LYS A 2 -5.18 -15.03 -23.98
N ASN A 3 -4.32 -14.42 -23.19
CA ASN A 3 -2.89 -14.72 -23.10
C ASN A 3 -2.52 -15.02 -21.65
N LEU A 4 -1.41 -15.72 -21.43
CA LEU A 4 -0.82 -15.88 -20.10
C LEU A 4 0.03 -14.65 -19.76
N TYR A 5 -0.11 -14.18 -18.53
CA TYR A 5 0.69 -13.11 -17.97
C TYR A 5 1.34 -13.58 -16.68
N GLY A 6 2.66 -13.41 -16.56
CA GLY A 6 3.37 -13.52 -15.29
C GLY A 6 3.36 -12.15 -14.62
N ILE A 7 3.07 -12.13 -13.32
CA ILE A 7 3.12 -10.94 -12.48
C ILE A 7 4.10 -11.22 -11.36
N THR A 8 5.12 -10.39 -11.24
CA THR A 8 6.03 -10.36 -10.08
C THR A 8 5.77 -9.08 -9.31
N PHE A 9 5.67 -9.17 -7.99
CA PHE A 9 5.68 -8.00 -7.12
C PHE A 9 6.31 -8.41 -5.80
N ASP A 10 7.29 -7.62 -5.35
CA ASP A 10 8.10 -7.97 -4.20
C ASP A 10 8.69 -9.40 -4.33
N ASN A 11 8.38 -10.29 -3.38
CA ASN A 11 8.76 -11.70 -3.39
C ASN A 11 7.60 -12.64 -3.74
N GLU A 12 6.61 -12.18 -4.51
CA GLU A 12 5.49 -13.00 -4.98
C GLU A 12 5.48 -13.13 -6.52
N PHE A 13 5.07 -14.30 -7.00
CA PHE A 13 4.89 -14.58 -8.42
C PHE A 13 3.53 -15.23 -8.69
N GLU A 14 2.76 -14.65 -9.59
CA GLU A 14 1.46 -15.19 -10.01
C GLU A 14 1.32 -15.24 -11.54
N VAL A 15 0.67 -16.30 -12.03
CA VAL A 15 0.35 -16.46 -13.46
C VAL A 15 -1.16 -16.35 -13.68
N LEU A 16 -1.56 -15.45 -14.57
CA LEU A 16 -2.96 -15.18 -14.88
C LEU A 16 -3.26 -15.26 -16.37
N LEU A 17 -4.39 -15.89 -16.71
CA LEU A 17 -4.98 -15.79 -18.05
C LEU A 17 -5.75 -14.47 -18.19
N ALA A 18 -5.34 -13.60 -19.10
CA ALA A 18 -5.98 -12.28 -19.32
C ALA A 18 -5.97 -11.84 -20.78
N LYS A 19 -6.85 -10.90 -21.13
CA LYS A 19 -6.91 -10.32 -22.49
C LYS A 19 -5.77 -9.31 -22.74
N SER A 20 -5.30 -8.63 -21.70
CA SER A 20 -4.27 -7.60 -21.73
C SER A 20 -3.53 -7.51 -20.38
N LYS A 21 -2.41 -6.77 -20.32
CA LYS A 21 -1.73 -6.45 -19.04
C LYS A 21 -2.69 -5.80 -18.04
N LYS A 22 -3.50 -4.83 -18.49
CA LYS A 22 -4.52 -4.17 -17.67
C LYS A 22 -5.57 -5.15 -17.13
N ASP A 23 -6.01 -6.10 -17.95
CA ASP A 23 -6.95 -7.15 -17.51
C ASP A 23 -6.32 -8.10 -16.49
N ALA A 24 -5.03 -8.45 -16.65
CA ALA A 24 -4.31 -9.26 -15.68
C ALA A 24 -4.12 -8.54 -14.33
N LEU A 25 -3.71 -7.27 -14.34
CA LEU A 25 -3.65 -6.46 -13.11
C LEU A 25 -5.03 -6.34 -12.44
N ASN A 26 -6.09 -6.13 -13.21
CA ASN A 26 -7.44 -6.12 -12.66
C ASN A 26 -7.82 -7.44 -11.99
N LYS A 27 -7.43 -8.58 -12.59
CA LYS A 27 -7.70 -9.90 -12.02
C LYS A 27 -6.92 -10.12 -10.74
N LEU A 28 -5.63 -9.78 -10.72
CA LEU A 28 -4.81 -9.80 -9.51
C LEU A 28 -5.45 -8.94 -8.40
N ALA A 29 -5.80 -7.70 -8.73
CA ALA A 29 -6.44 -6.78 -7.78
C ALA A 29 -7.82 -7.28 -7.27
N ASN A 30 -8.50 -8.16 -8.00
CA ASN A 30 -9.75 -8.77 -7.53
C ASN A 30 -9.52 -10.01 -6.65
N LYS A 31 -8.31 -10.58 -6.67
CA LYS A 31 -7.88 -11.67 -5.79
C LYS A 31 -7.29 -11.19 -4.46
N VAL A 32 -7.20 -9.87 -4.28
CA VAL A 32 -6.74 -9.22 -3.06
C VAL A 32 -7.33 -9.92 -1.84
N SER A 33 -6.42 -10.40 -1.00
CA SER A 33 -6.73 -11.30 0.10
C SER A 33 -7.29 -10.54 1.30
N LYS A 34 -7.81 -11.28 2.29
CA LYS A 34 -8.24 -10.69 3.57
C LYS A 34 -7.05 -10.04 4.29
N GLU A 35 -5.84 -10.53 4.10
CA GLU A 35 -4.62 -9.96 4.67
C GLU A 35 -4.34 -8.55 4.11
N PHE A 36 -4.54 -8.33 2.81
CA PHE A 36 -4.39 -6.98 2.25
C PHE A 36 -5.47 -6.02 2.76
N TYR A 37 -6.72 -6.48 2.92
CA TYR A 37 -7.74 -5.63 3.55
C TYR A 37 -7.32 -5.23 4.96
N LYS A 38 -6.82 -6.16 5.78
CA LYS A 38 -6.26 -5.85 7.10
C LYS A 38 -5.08 -4.86 7.02
N PHE A 39 -4.22 -4.96 6.02
CA PHE A 39 -3.10 -4.04 5.79
C PHE A 39 -3.54 -2.62 5.42
N VAL A 40 -4.71 -2.47 4.79
CA VAL A 40 -5.31 -1.15 4.46
C VAL A 40 -6.21 -0.63 5.59
N ASP A 41 -6.92 -1.53 6.28
CA ASP A 41 -7.91 -1.24 7.33
C ASP A 41 -7.27 -0.92 8.66
N ASN A 42 -6.11 -1.50 8.95
CA ASN A 42 -5.28 -1.03 10.02
C ASN A 42 -4.71 0.32 9.60
N LEU A 43 -5.43 1.41 9.92
CA LEU A 43 -4.89 2.77 9.93
C LEU A 43 -3.75 2.96 10.94
N LYS A 44 -3.11 1.88 11.40
CA LYS A 44 -1.87 1.98 12.15
C LYS A 44 -0.87 2.68 11.25
N THR A 45 -0.28 3.74 11.79
CA THR A 45 0.77 4.51 11.12
C THR A 45 1.97 3.62 10.81
N THR A 46 2.18 2.59 11.61
CA THR A 46 3.15 1.51 11.39
C THR A 46 2.57 0.40 10.53
N ASP A 47 3.27 0.03 9.46
CA ASP A 47 2.97 -1.12 8.61
C ASP A 47 1.62 -1.06 7.88
N SER A 48 1.13 0.14 7.54
CA SER A 48 0.00 0.27 6.63
C SER A 48 0.44 0.77 5.27
N LEU A 49 -0.28 0.35 4.25
CA LEU A 49 -0.12 0.82 2.87
C LEU A 49 -0.15 2.36 2.75
N LEU A 50 -0.80 3.00 3.72
CA LEU A 50 -1.13 4.41 3.71
C LEU A 50 -0.26 5.19 4.70
N GLU A 51 0.84 4.61 5.19
CA GLU A 51 1.84 5.28 6.05
C GLU A 51 2.28 6.63 5.48
N LEU A 52 2.48 6.70 4.15
CA LEU A 52 2.82 7.94 3.45
C LEU A 52 1.79 9.07 3.62
N PHE A 53 0.58 8.78 4.11
CA PHE A 53 -0.41 9.81 4.39
C PHE A 53 -0.11 10.55 5.69
N TYR A 54 0.62 9.92 6.61
CA TYR A 54 0.96 10.42 7.94
C TYR A 54 2.34 11.06 8.01
N LYS A 55 2.84 11.57 6.87
CA LYS A 55 4.02 12.42 6.80
C LYS A 55 3.62 13.89 6.74
N ASP A 56 4.42 14.75 7.34
CA ASP A 56 4.30 16.19 7.23
C ASP A 56 4.70 16.70 5.83
N TYR A 57 4.74 18.02 5.65
CA TYR A 57 5.11 18.61 4.36
C TYR A 57 6.59 18.44 3.99
N ASP A 58 7.44 18.21 4.97
CA ASP A 58 8.88 18.03 4.83
C ASP A 58 9.27 16.54 4.73
N GLY A 59 8.30 15.64 4.92
CA GLY A 59 8.46 14.19 4.83
C GLY A 59 8.72 13.50 6.17
N ASN A 60 8.70 14.24 7.29
CA ASN A 60 8.85 13.68 8.63
C ASN A 60 7.54 13.01 9.07
N ASP A 61 7.63 12.00 9.92
CA ASP A 61 6.45 11.32 10.42
C ASP A 61 5.67 12.21 11.41
N LEU A 62 4.35 12.23 11.26
CA LEU A 62 3.45 12.95 12.19
C LEU A 62 3.30 12.18 13.51
N ILE A 63 3.49 10.86 13.45
CA ILE A 63 3.32 9.91 14.55
C ILE A 63 4.55 9.01 14.57
N ASP A 64 5.18 8.93 15.72
CA ASP A 64 6.25 8.00 16.02
C ASP A 64 5.71 6.57 16.01
N LEU A 65 6.37 5.74 15.22
CA LEU A 65 5.94 4.39 14.90
C LEU A 65 6.11 3.44 16.10
N GLU A 66 7.17 3.58 16.88
CA GLU A 66 7.45 2.70 18.02
C GLU A 66 6.51 2.97 19.19
N THR A 67 6.27 4.25 19.44
CA THR A 67 5.52 4.71 20.62
C THR A 67 4.05 4.97 20.33
N GLN A 68 3.64 4.98 19.06
CA GLN A 68 2.27 5.30 18.65
C GLN A 68 1.80 6.69 19.14
N ASN A 69 2.75 7.57 19.44
CA ASN A 69 2.51 8.95 19.88
C ASN A 69 2.88 9.92 18.77
N TYR A 70 2.44 11.17 18.90
CA TYR A 70 2.92 12.22 18.02
C TYR A 70 4.42 12.44 18.13
N THR A 71 5.07 12.80 17.02
CA THR A 71 6.47 13.23 17.05
C THR A 71 6.62 14.55 17.82
N GLU A 72 7.81 14.82 18.34
CA GLU A 72 8.07 15.96 19.23
C GLU A 72 7.60 17.30 18.64
N ASN A 73 7.86 17.52 17.34
CA ASN A 73 7.44 18.71 16.60
C ASN A 73 5.91 18.92 16.63
N ILE A 74 5.15 17.82 16.62
CA ILE A 74 3.69 17.82 16.65
C ILE A 74 3.18 17.99 18.08
N ILE A 75 3.86 17.43 19.09
CA ILE A 75 3.53 17.59 20.51
C ILE A 75 3.64 19.06 20.94
N GLN A 76 4.66 19.77 20.46
CA GLN A 76 4.91 21.18 20.80
C GLN A 76 3.88 22.15 20.21
N MET A 77 3.03 21.71 19.27
CA MET A 77 1.97 22.52 18.70
C MET A 77 0.82 22.74 19.70
N ARG A 78 0.18 23.90 19.60
CA ARG A 78 -1.09 24.15 20.30
C ARG A 78 -2.15 23.18 19.79
N GLU A 79 -2.99 22.65 20.68
CA GLU A 79 -3.94 21.58 20.36
C GLU A 79 -4.83 21.87 19.14
N GLY A 80 -5.39 23.07 19.04
CA GLY A 80 -6.23 23.47 17.90
C GLY A 80 -5.47 23.51 16.58
N ASP A 81 -4.23 24.02 16.60
CA ASP A 81 -3.37 24.11 15.42
C ASP A 81 -2.87 22.71 15.00
N ARG A 82 -2.58 21.85 15.97
CA ARG A 82 -2.13 20.46 15.78
C ARG A 82 -3.12 19.65 14.97
N LYS A 83 -4.40 19.63 15.39
CA LYS A 83 -5.47 18.87 14.70
C LYS A 83 -5.60 19.31 13.25
N GLN A 84 -5.62 20.63 13.05
CA GLN A 84 -5.78 21.23 11.73
C GLN A 84 -4.55 20.95 10.83
N TYR A 85 -3.35 21.02 11.39
CA TYR A 85 -2.10 20.73 10.70
C TYR A 85 -2.03 19.28 10.22
N ILE A 86 -2.23 18.32 11.14
CA ILE A 86 -2.22 16.87 10.83
C ILE A 86 -3.24 16.55 9.75
N TYR A 87 -4.49 17.03 9.91
CA TYR A 87 -5.54 16.81 8.92
C TYR A 87 -5.15 17.35 7.54
N ASN A 88 -4.50 18.52 7.47
CA ASN A 88 -4.07 19.10 6.21
C ASN A 88 -2.96 18.30 5.55
N CYS A 89 -2.00 17.77 6.32
CA CYS A 89 -0.96 16.87 5.82
C CYS A 89 -1.57 15.59 5.23
N ILE A 90 -2.44 14.92 5.99
CA ILE A 90 -3.17 13.72 5.53
C ILE A 90 -3.96 14.01 4.25
N LYS A 91 -4.69 15.14 4.23
CA LYS A 91 -5.46 15.58 3.06
C LYS A 91 -4.59 15.84 1.85
N TYR A 92 -3.43 16.46 2.02
CA TYR A 92 -2.48 16.72 0.95
C TYR A 92 -1.94 15.40 0.37
N ASN A 93 -1.41 14.53 1.22
CA ASN A 93 -0.81 13.26 0.82
C ASN A 93 -1.83 12.31 0.18
N CYS A 94 -3.02 12.20 0.76
CA CYS A 94 -4.11 11.40 0.21
C CYS A 94 -4.51 11.85 -1.20
N LYS A 95 -4.65 13.17 -1.41
CA LYS A 95 -4.95 13.72 -2.75
C LYS A 95 -3.81 13.49 -3.73
N LYS A 96 -2.56 13.57 -3.28
CA LYS A 96 -1.38 13.29 -4.11
C LYS A 96 -1.34 11.83 -4.54
N PHE A 97 -1.63 10.90 -3.62
CA PHE A 97 -1.68 9.47 -3.90
C PHE A 97 -2.77 9.11 -4.91
N PHE A 98 -4.00 9.61 -4.70
CA PHE A 98 -5.14 9.36 -5.59
C PHE A 98 -5.32 10.44 -6.67
N LYS A 99 -4.24 11.07 -7.14
CA LYS A 99 -4.29 12.18 -8.12
C LYS A 99 -5.13 11.84 -9.35
N THR A 100 -5.01 10.61 -9.86
CA THR A 100 -5.76 10.13 -11.05
C THR A 100 -7.14 9.56 -10.71
N LYS A 101 -7.45 9.35 -9.42
CA LYS A 101 -8.73 8.81 -8.92
C LYS A 101 -9.27 9.58 -7.70
N PRO A 102 -9.60 10.88 -7.82
CA PRO A 102 -9.94 11.74 -6.68
C PRO A 102 -11.13 11.27 -5.82
N ARG A 103 -12.01 10.43 -6.38
CA ARG A 103 -13.11 9.81 -5.63
C ARG A 103 -12.61 9.01 -4.42
N PHE A 104 -11.51 8.26 -4.57
CA PHE A 104 -10.99 7.43 -3.47
C PHE A 104 -10.30 8.27 -2.39
N ALA A 105 -9.67 9.39 -2.75
CA ALA A 105 -9.22 10.35 -1.75
C ALA A 105 -10.39 10.90 -0.91
N ARG A 106 -11.53 11.20 -1.56
CA ARG A 106 -12.72 11.67 -0.82
C ARG A 106 -13.29 10.60 0.11
N GLU A 107 -13.28 9.35 -0.33
CA GLU A 107 -13.72 8.20 0.47
C GLU A 107 -12.83 8.03 1.71
N TYR A 108 -11.51 8.03 1.52
CA TYR A 108 -10.56 7.98 2.62
C TYR A 108 -10.72 9.14 3.61
N LEU A 109 -10.76 10.37 3.10
CA LEU A 109 -10.91 11.57 3.94
C LEU A 109 -12.26 11.65 4.64
N LYS A 110 -13.29 10.94 4.18
CA LYS A 110 -14.56 10.83 4.88
C LYS A 110 -14.41 9.96 6.13
N GLU A 111 -13.66 8.87 6.04
CA GLU A 111 -13.37 8.02 7.20
C GLU A 111 -12.45 8.73 8.19
N ILE A 112 -11.39 9.43 7.73
CA ILE A 112 -10.52 10.24 8.61
C ILE A 112 -11.30 11.29 9.40
N LYS A 113 -12.33 11.91 8.80
CA LYS A 113 -13.15 12.90 9.51
C LYS A 113 -13.98 12.33 10.66
N LYS A 114 -14.17 11.00 10.72
CA LYS A 114 -14.88 10.33 11.82
C LYS A 114 -13.95 10.02 12.99
N ILE A 115 -12.64 10.10 12.77
CA ILE A 115 -11.61 9.77 13.74
C ILE A 115 -11.25 11.03 14.51
N ASP A 116 -11.13 10.91 15.83
CA ASP A 116 -10.47 11.95 16.62
C ASP A 116 -8.99 11.92 16.31
N ILE A 117 -8.48 12.99 15.69
CA ILE A 117 -7.09 13.12 15.29
C ILE A 117 -6.15 12.86 16.47
N ASP A 118 -6.50 13.29 17.69
CA ASP A 118 -5.67 13.09 18.89
C ASP A 118 -5.48 11.60 19.26
N THR A 119 -6.38 10.73 18.79
CA THR A 119 -6.36 9.29 19.03
C THR A 119 -5.78 8.49 17.85
N LEU A 120 -5.30 9.19 16.82
CA LEU A 120 -4.90 8.57 15.56
C LEU A 120 -3.64 7.69 15.72
N GLY A 121 -2.77 8.02 16.67
CA GLY A 121 -1.61 7.18 17.01
C GLY A 121 -1.96 5.98 17.91
N THR A 122 -2.95 6.10 18.79
CA THR A 122 -3.15 5.18 19.92
C THR A 122 -4.38 4.27 19.81
N GLY A 123 -5.15 4.35 18.71
CA GLY A 123 -6.42 3.65 18.54
C GLY A 123 -6.50 2.75 17.31
N MET A 124 -7.18 1.61 17.44
CA MET A 124 -7.72 0.91 16.27
C MET A 124 -9.00 1.62 15.83
N HIS A 125 -8.94 2.26 14.67
CA HIS A 125 -10.10 2.94 14.08
C HIS A 125 -10.72 2.01 13.04
N GLU A 126 -11.93 1.54 13.30
CA GLU A 126 -12.66 0.73 12.33
C GLU A 126 -13.10 1.63 11.17
N VAL A 127 -12.53 1.38 9.99
CA VAL A 127 -12.87 2.07 8.75
C VAL A 127 -13.60 1.14 7.82
N VAL A 128 -14.54 1.70 7.06
CA VAL A 128 -15.31 0.95 6.08
C VAL A 128 -15.12 1.57 4.72
N PHE A 129 -14.24 0.98 3.91
CA PHE A 129 -14.06 1.38 2.52
C PHE A 129 -14.86 0.47 1.58
N SER A 130 -15.17 1.00 0.40
CA SER A 130 -15.79 0.21 -0.66
C SER A 130 -14.78 -0.81 -1.22
N LYS A 131 -15.27 -1.95 -1.71
CA LYS A 131 -14.42 -2.92 -2.43
C LYS A 131 -13.59 -2.26 -3.54
N LYS A 132 -14.14 -1.25 -4.23
CA LYS A 132 -13.44 -0.52 -5.29
C LYS A 132 -12.27 0.31 -4.75
N PHE A 133 -12.36 0.83 -3.53
CA PHE A 133 -11.26 1.51 -2.88
C PHE A 133 -10.07 0.57 -2.73
N TYR A 134 -10.23 -0.59 -2.08
CA TYR A 134 -9.13 -1.55 -1.90
C TYR A 134 -8.50 -1.99 -3.22
N ILE A 135 -9.32 -2.30 -4.23
CA ILE A 135 -8.85 -2.71 -5.56
C ILE A 135 -7.97 -1.64 -6.18
N GLU A 136 -8.37 -0.37 -6.09
CA GLU A 136 -7.65 0.73 -6.76
C GLU A 136 -6.46 1.19 -5.94
N THR A 137 -6.53 1.14 -4.60
CA THR A 137 -5.40 1.35 -3.71
C THR A 137 -4.33 0.28 -3.96
N PHE A 138 -4.71 -1.00 -4.08
CA PHE A 138 -3.80 -2.09 -4.44
C PHE A 138 -3.10 -1.82 -5.78
N LYS A 139 -3.85 -1.46 -6.83
CA LYS A 139 -3.26 -1.14 -8.15
C LYS A 139 -2.24 -0.01 -8.07
N LEU A 140 -2.61 1.09 -7.41
CA LEU A 140 -1.73 2.24 -7.23
C LEU A 140 -0.50 1.91 -6.37
N TYR A 141 -0.62 0.96 -5.45
CA TYR A 141 0.49 0.47 -4.65
C TYR A 141 1.45 -0.38 -5.47
N VAL A 142 0.97 -1.45 -6.09
CA VAL A 142 1.84 -2.37 -6.83
C VAL A 142 2.52 -1.66 -8.00
N GLU A 143 1.85 -0.72 -8.67
CA GLU A 143 2.45 0.10 -9.72
C GLU A 143 3.60 1.01 -9.23
N LYS A 144 3.73 1.24 -7.92
CA LYS A 144 4.83 2.02 -7.33
C LYS A 144 6.03 1.17 -6.89
N PHE A 145 5.93 -0.16 -6.86
CA PHE A 145 7.09 -1.00 -6.54
C PHE A 145 8.05 -1.07 -7.72
N GLU A 146 9.33 -0.85 -7.44
CA GLU A 146 10.39 -0.99 -8.45
C GLU A 146 10.46 -2.41 -9.05
N ASN A 147 10.09 -3.43 -8.25
CA ASN A 147 10.09 -4.83 -8.67
C ASN A 147 8.76 -5.31 -9.28
N PHE A 148 7.75 -4.44 -9.40
CA PHE A 148 6.50 -4.81 -10.04
C PHE A 148 6.69 -4.97 -11.56
N LYS A 149 6.43 -6.18 -12.07
CA LYS A 149 6.43 -6.44 -13.51
C LYS A 149 5.24 -7.28 -13.90
N ILE A 150 4.70 -6.95 -15.07
CA ILE A 150 3.64 -7.71 -15.72
C ILE A 150 4.03 -7.97 -17.17
N GLU A 151 4.25 -9.24 -17.48
CA GLU A 151 4.84 -9.67 -18.74
C GLU A 151 3.95 -10.72 -19.40
N LYS A 152 3.75 -10.58 -20.71
CA LYS A 152 3.03 -11.57 -21.50
C LYS A 152 3.98 -12.76 -21.71
N ILE A 153 3.54 -13.95 -21.35
CA ILE A 153 4.32 -15.18 -21.55
C ILE A 153 4.08 -15.65 -22.99
N ASN A 154 5.08 -15.47 -23.85
CA ASN A 154 5.01 -15.83 -25.27
C ASN A 154 5.53 -17.26 -25.54
N SER A 155 6.42 -17.78 -24.69
CA SER A 155 6.86 -19.17 -24.66
C SER A 155 7.14 -19.57 -23.21
N PHE A 156 6.75 -20.80 -22.83
CA PHE A 156 6.85 -21.27 -21.45
C PHE A 156 8.29 -21.51 -20.96
N ASN A 157 9.30 -21.49 -21.83
CA ASN A 157 10.58 -22.18 -21.56
C ASN A 157 11.77 -21.30 -21.11
N GLU A 158 11.81 -19.99 -21.36
CA GLU A 158 13.02 -19.19 -21.04
C GLU A 158 12.74 -18.02 -20.08
N ALA A 159 11.69 -17.23 -20.33
CA ALA A 159 11.33 -16.11 -19.46
C ALA A 159 10.73 -16.59 -18.13
N PHE A 160 9.91 -17.65 -18.18
CA PHE A 160 9.37 -18.30 -16.97
C PHE A 160 10.52 -18.86 -16.12
N THR A 161 11.45 -19.59 -16.73
CA THR A 161 12.63 -20.17 -16.07
C THR A 161 13.55 -19.09 -15.50
N ARG A 162 13.80 -17.97 -16.20
CA ARG A 162 14.58 -16.85 -15.64
C ARG A 162 13.89 -16.17 -14.48
N SER A 163 12.58 -15.89 -14.58
CA SER A 163 11.83 -15.23 -13.50
C SER A 163 11.66 -16.16 -12.29
N LEU A 164 11.39 -17.46 -12.49
CA LEU A 164 11.41 -18.47 -11.43
C LEU A 164 12.79 -18.66 -10.82
N ASN A 165 13.86 -18.70 -11.62
CA ASN A 165 15.21 -18.82 -11.08
C ASN A 165 15.60 -17.59 -10.27
N THR A 166 15.24 -16.39 -10.73
CA THR A 166 15.46 -15.15 -9.96
C THR A 166 14.67 -15.17 -8.66
N TYR A 167 13.41 -15.60 -8.70
CA TYR A 167 12.57 -15.78 -7.52
C TYR A 167 13.16 -16.80 -6.53
N ILE A 168 13.54 -17.99 -7.01
CA ILE A 168 14.14 -19.05 -6.19
C ILE A 168 15.44 -18.56 -5.56
N ILE A 169 16.31 -17.89 -6.32
CA ILE A 169 17.59 -17.35 -5.85
C ILE A 169 17.37 -16.29 -4.77
N ASN A 170 16.39 -15.40 -4.94
CA ASN A 170 16.09 -14.37 -3.94
C ASN A 170 15.47 -14.97 -2.66
N ALA A 171 14.53 -15.92 -2.81
CA ALA A 171 13.91 -16.62 -1.69
C ALA A 171 14.91 -17.49 -0.89
N THR A 172 15.90 -18.09 -1.56
CA THR A 172 16.97 -18.86 -0.87
C THR A 172 17.92 -17.95 -0.11
N LYS A 173 18.34 -16.81 -0.69
CA LYS A 173 19.20 -15.84 0.00
C LYS A 173 18.57 -15.27 1.28
N GLU A 174 17.26 -15.02 1.27
CA GLU A 174 16.52 -14.57 2.46
C GLU A 174 16.39 -15.66 3.54
N SER A 175 16.31 -16.93 3.14
CA SER A 175 16.27 -18.06 4.09
C SER A 175 17.62 -18.33 4.77
N GLU A 176 18.72 -18.12 4.05
CA GLU A 176 20.08 -18.29 4.59
C GLU A 176 20.47 -17.16 5.53
N THR A 177 20.03 -15.92 5.26
CA THR A 177 20.27 -14.78 6.16
C THR A 177 19.46 -14.87 7.46
N LYS A 178 18.27 -15.50 7.44
CA LYS A 178 17.49 -15.77 8.67
C LYS A 178 17.97 -16.98 9.47
N SER A 179 18.80 -17.85 8.90
CA SER A 179 19.35 -19.03 9.58
C SER A 179 20.72 -18.78 10.24
N LEU A 180 21.29 -17.59 10.05
CA LEU A 180 22.60 -17.17 10.57
C LEU A 180 22.50 -16.09 11.68
N VAL A 181 21.31 -15.86 12.24
CA VAL A 181 21.07 -14.99 13.39
C VAL A 181 20.54 -15.81 14.56
#